data_AF-A0A6N9YQA9-F1
#
_entry.id   AF-A0A6N9YQA9-F1
#
_cell.length_a   1.000
_cell.length_b   1.000
_cell.length_c   1.000
_cell.angle_alpha   90.00
_cell.angle_beta   90.00
_cell.angle_gamma   90.00
#
_symmetry.space_group_name_H-M   'P 1'
#
loop_
_entity.id
_entity.type
_entity.pdbx_description
1 polymer ?
#
loop_
_entity_poly.entity_id
_entity_poly.type
_entity_poly.pdbx_seq_one_letter_code
_entity_poly.pdbx_strand_id
1 'polypeptide(L)'
;MSPPARFEVWGIPGLPEVRPGDDLAGLVAAALHDAATSGDDAGAGLADGDILVVTSKIVSKAEGRIRTGVDRDEAIDAEAVRTVSEWATPRGRTRVVETRHGFVMAAAGVDASNVTPGTIVLLPEDPDTSARRLRDGIRNRLGVRVGVIVTDTAGRVWRNGVVDLAIGAAGVVTLDDLRGRADPYGNDLGVTMVAVADEIAGATELVRTKLSGVPVAVVRGLSHLVLPLTGAAGAQAGTGGGGIPDPGASVLVRPSAEDRFRLGTPESMREAVANRRTVRSFTADPVDPAMIRRAIGAALTAPSPGAADQPPVRFVILESDSARTSLAAALAGRQPAGATEPALPAAACVVIPCLANDDAAARDRMGSNAVFQADADPAMILAAGAAVENMLIALAADGLGAVWIFPDPALTDAASATLDLPPGWMPVGAVAVGRPAAPGAAHPALPVDEFTIER
;
A
#
# COMPACT_ATOMS: atom_id res chain seq x y z
N MET A 1 -11.11 -33.13 27.84
CA MET A 1 -11.44 -31.73 27.47
C MET A 1 -10.45 -30.85 28.20
N SER A 2 -9.69 -30.02 27.49
CA SER A 2 -8.85 -29.01 28.14
C SER A 2 -9.77 -28.03 28.90
N PRO A 3 -9.37 -27.53 30.08
CA PRO A 3 -10.13 -26.49 30.77
C PRO A 3 -10.32 -25.27 29.85
N PRO A 4 -11.38 -24.47 30.04
CA PRO A 4 -11.59 -23.27 29.23
C PRO A 4 -10.39 -22.33 29.37
N ALA A 5 -9.89 -21.84 28.23
CA ALA A 5 -8.87 -20.81 28.23
C ALA A 5 -9.44 -19.51 28.80
N ARG A 6 -8.72 -18.89 29.72
CA ARG A 6 -9.09 -17.62 30.36
C ARG A 6 -7.85 -16.73 30.46
N PHE A 7 -8.06 -15.43 30.32
CA PHE A 7 -7.06 -14.41 30.60
C PHE A 7 -7.73 -13.20 31.26
N GLU A 8 -6.93 -12.40 31.96
CA GLU A 8 -7.38 -11.23 32.71
C GLU A 8 -6.60 -10.00 32.24
N VAL A 9 -7.27 -8.84 32.26
CA VAL A 9 -6.71 -7.55 31.85
C VAL A 9 -7.13 -6.49 32.85
N TRP A 10 -6.16 -5.74 33.38
CA TRP A 10 -6.43 -4.61 34.27
C TRP A 10 -5.44 -3.47 34.05
N GLY A 11 -5.91 -2.25 34.29
CA GLY A 11 -5.10 -1.04 34.19
C GLY A 11 -4.32 -0.77 35.48
N ILE A 12 -3.16 -0.12 35.36
CA ILE A 12 -2.30 0.27 36.49
C ILE A 12 -2.41 1.79 36.70
N PRO A 13 -3.23 2.25 37.66
CA PRO A 13 -3.37 3.68 37.97
C PRO A 13 -2.15 4.18 38.76
N GLY A 14 -2.14 5.49 39.03
CA GLY A 14 -1.19 6.09 39.99
C GLY A 14 0.18 6.44 39.42
N LEU A 15 0.45 6.22 38.13
CA LEU A 15 1.66 6.75 37.51
C LEU A 15 1.65 8.29 37.53
N PRO A 16 2.78 8.94 37.86
CA PRO A 16 2.88 10.39 37.77
C PRO A 16 2.92 10.85 36.31
N GLU A 17 2.78 12.17 36.10
CA GLU A 17 3.02 12.78 34.79
C GLU A 17 4.49 12.59 34.38
N VAL A 18 4.70 11.80 33.33
CA VAL A 18 6.04 11.44 32.83
C VAL A 18 6.70 12.62 32.12
N ARG A 19 7.98 12.84 32.41
CA ARG A 19 8.80 13.93 31.88
C ARG A 19 10.01 13.40 31.09
N PRO A 20 10.60 14.24 30.22
CA PRO A 20 11.84 13.89 29.53
C PRO A 20 12.95 13.46 30.50
N GLY A 21 13.54 12.29 30.23
CA GLY A 21 14.62 11.70 31.02
C GLY A 21 14.18 10.83 32.19
N ASP A 22 12.88 10.69 32.46
CA ASP A 22 12.38 9.84 33.54
C ASP A 22 12.73 8.36 33.32
N ASP A 23 13.09 7.66 34.40
CA ASP A 23 13.25 6.20 34.42
C ASP A 23 11.87 5.52 34.36
N LEU A 24 11.37 5.33 33.14
CA LEU A 24 10.04 4.76 32.92
C LEU A 24 9.86 3.38 33.56
N ALA A 25 10.90 2.52 33.53
CA ALA A 25 10.83 1.21 34.15
C ALA A 25 10.71 1.30 35.68
N GLY A 26 11.42 2.26 36.30
CA GLY A 26 11.27 2.57 37.72
C GLY A 26 9.87 3.07 38.08
N LEU A 27 9.33 4.01 37.30
CA LEU A 27 7.98 4.54 37.53
C LEU A 27 6.90 3.46 37.40
N VAL A 28 6.98 2.61 36.39
CA VAL A 28 6.06 1.50 36.19
C VAL A 28 6.19 0.47 37.31
N ALA A 29 7.42 0.11 37.71
CA ALA A 29 7.64 -0.82 38.81
C ALA A 29 7.09 -0.31 40.15
N ALA A 30 7.24 0.99 40.43
CA ALA A 30 6.67 1.62 41.62
C ALA A 30 5.14 1.58 41.61
N ALA A 31 4.50 1.97 40.50
CA ALA A 31 3.05 1.93 40.39
C ALA A 31 2.47 0.50 40.49
N LEU A 32 3.16 -0.50 39.94
CA LEU A 32 2.82 -1.91 40.09
C LEU A 32 2.93 -2.37 41.55
N HIS A 33 3.95 -1.91 42.27
CA HIS A 33 4.10 -2.21 43.69
C HIS A 33 2.98 -1.59 44.53
N ASP A 34 2.69 -0.30 44.30
CA ASP A 34 1.63 0.41 45.02
C ASP A 34 0.26 -0.25 44.78
N ALA A 35 -0.07 -0.57 43.52
CA ALA A 35 -1.31 -1.27 43.17
C ALA A 35 -1.42 -2.68 43.78
N ALA A 36 -0.31 -3.38 43.97
CA ALA A 36 -0.31 -4.69 44.63
C ALA A 36 -0.54 -4.58 46.15
N THR A 37 -0.17 -3.44 46.76
CA THR A 37 -0.28 -3.23 48.21
C THR A 37 -1.58 -2.54 48.64
N SER A 38 -2.29 -1.87 47.72
CA SER A 38 -3.53 -1.13 48.02
C SER A 38 -4.75 -2.01 48.30
N GLY A 39 -4.68 -3.32 48.01
CA GLY A 39 -5.75 -4.27 48.31
C GLY A 39 -6.98 -4.18 47.41
N ASP A 40 -6.91 -3.41 46.31
CA ASP A 40 -7.90 -3.46 45.24
C ASP A 40 -7.88 -4.87 44.59
N ASP A 41 -8.99 -5.33 44.00
CA ASP A 41 -9.09 -6.64 43.32
C ASP A 41 -8.07 -6.83 42.17
N ALA A 42 -7.30 -5.78 41.82
CA ALA A 42 -6.11 -5.82 40.95
C ALA A 42 -4.82 -6.29 41.66
N GLY A 43 -4.88 -6.64 42.95
CA GLY A 43 -3.79 -6.75 43.92
C GLY A 43 -2.81 -7.91 43.78
N ALA A 44 -2.63 -8.48 42.59
CA ALA A 44 -1.55 -9.42 42.34
C ALA A 44 -0.47 -8.71 41.53
N GLY A 45 0.66 -8.40 42.18
CA GLY A 45 1.84 -7.86 41.51
C GLY A 45 2.26 -8.70 40.29
N LEU A 46 3.16 -8.13 39.49
CA LEU A 46 3.59 -8.75 38.22
C LEU A 46 4.18 -10.16 38.47
N ALA A 47 3.86 -11.10 37.58
CA ALA A 47 4.29 -12.49 37.66
C ALA A 47 4.95 -12.96 36.35
N ASP A 48 5.68 -14.07 36.42
CA ASP A 48 6.27 -14.69 35.24
C ASP A 48 5.22 -15.06 34.19
N GLY A 49 5.44 -14.65 32.96
CA GLY A 49 4.53 -14.89 31.84
C GLY A 49 3.42 -13.85 31.69
N ASP A 50 3.42 -12.79 32.50
CA ASP A 50 2.56 -11.63 32.25
C ASP A 50 3.06 -10.82 31.05
N ILE A 51 2.15 -10.05 30.44
CA ILE A 51 2.44 -9.10 29.37
C ILE A 51 2.06 -7.70 29.85
N LEU A 52 3.03 -6.79 29.83
CA LEU A 52 2.84 -5.39 30.15
C LEU A 52 2.53 -4.61 28.86
N VAL A 53 1.44 -3.86 28.84
CA VAL A 53 1.04 -3.03 27.71
C VAL A 53 1.08 -1.57 28.09
N VAL A 54 1.80 -0.76 27.30
CA VAL A 54 2.15 0.62 27.64
C VAL A 54 1.85 1.54 26.47
N THR A 55 1.19 2.67 26.70
CA THR A 55 0.96 3.66 25.63
C THR A 55 2.28 4.31 25.18
N SER A 56 2.39 4.54 23.88
CA SER A 56 3.44 5.28 23.20
C SER A 56 3.73 6.62 23.88
N LYS A 57 2.70 7.31 24.38
CA LYS A 57 2.79 8.68 24.90
C LYS A 57 3.75 8.79 26.08
N ILE A 58 3.71 7.87 27.03
CA ILE A 58 4.61 7.92 28.19
C ILE A 58 6.03 7.49 27.81
N VAL A 59 6.18 6.61 26.82
CA VAL A 59 7.47 6.22 26.24
C VAL A 59 8.10 7.44 25.55
N SER A 60 7.36 8.09 24.65
CA SER A 60 7.77 9.31 23.95
C SER A 60 8.12 10.44 24.90
N LYS A 61 7.34 10.66 25.97
CA LYS A 61 7.65 11.68 26.98
C LYS A 61 8.97 11.38 27.69
N ALA A 62 9.17 10.15 28.17
CA ALA A 62 10.42 9.74 28.81
C ALA A 62 11.63 9.88 27.87
N GLU A 63 11.46 9.58 26.58
CA GLU A 63 12.50 9.70 25.55
C GLU A 63 12.69 11.14 25.02
N GLY A 64 11.97 12.14 25.56
CA GLY A 64 12.12 13.53 25.13
C GLY A 64 11.60 13.81 23.72
N ARG A 65 10.68 12.98 23.20
CA ARG A 65 10.01 13.14 21.90
C ARG A 65 8.90 14.20 21.94
N ILE A 66 9.16 15.30 22.63
CA ILE A 66 8.26 16.43 22.83
C ILE A 66 8.79 17.62 22.01
N ARG A 67 7.89 18.37 21.38
CA ARG A 67 8.21 19.64 20.69
C ARG A 67 7.22 20.72 21.12
N THR A 68 7.71 21.95 21.29
CA THR A 68 6.92 23.10 21.69
C THR A 68 7.08 24.23 20.67
N GLY A 69 5.99 24.93 20.37
CA GLY A 69 6.01 26.07 19.43
C GLY A 69 6.30 25.71 17.97
N VAL A 70 6.18 24.44 17.61
CA VAL A 70 6.35 23.94 16.23
C VAL A 70 4.98 23.75 15.59
N ASP A 71 4.89 24.05 14.29
CA ASP A 71 3.67 23.78 13.53
C ASP A 71 3.43 22.27 13.40
N ARG A 72 2.18 21.85 13.60
CA ARG A 72 1.84 20.42 13.61
C ARG A 72 2.02 19.81 12.21
N ASP A 73 1.71 20.55 11.16
CA ASP A 73 1.85 20.04 9.80
C ASP A 73 3.32 19.90 9.40
N GLU A 74 4.18 20.82 9.82
CA GLU A 74 5.64 20.72 9.68
C GLU A 74 6.21 19.48 10.39
N ALA A 75 5.73 19.20 11.62
CA ALA A 75 6.14 18.02 12.35
C ALA A 75 5.68 16.70 11.69
N ILE A 76 4.49 16.70 11.09
CA ILE A 76 4.01 15.55 10.30
C ILE A 76 4.90 15.34 9.08
N ASP A 77 5.25 16.41 8.36
CA ASP A 77 6.11 16.33 7.17
C ASP A 77 7.51 15.80 7.49
N ALA A 78 8.06 16.20 8.64
CA ALA A 78 9.36 15.71 9.11
C ALA A 78 9.37 14.21 9.47
N GLU A 79 8.22 13.65 9.84
CA GLU A 79 8.07 12.24 10.24
C GLU A 79 7.58 11.34 9.10
N ALA A 80 7.04 11.94 8.04
CA ALA A 80 6.45 11.25 6.89
C ALA A 80 7.50 10.87 5.84
N VAL A 81 7.45 9.63 5.37
CA VAL A 81 8.16 9.15 4.18
C VAL A 81 7.36 9.46 2.91
N ARG A 82 6.03 9.34 3.01
CA ARG A 82 5.09 9.66 1.91
C ARG A 82 3.68 9.92 2.43
N THR A 83 2.93 10.71 1.68
CA THR A 83 1.49 10.87 1.88
C THR A 83 0.73 9.72 1.24
N VAL A 84 -0.18 9.10 1.99
CA VAL A 84 -1.10 8.06 1.50
C VAL A 84 -2.39 8.70 1.04
N SER A 85 -2.99 9.56 1.88
CA SER A 85 -4.21 10.27 1.55
C SER A 85 -4.32 11.57 2.32
N GLU A 86 -5.01 12.55 1.75
CA GLU A 86 -5.18 13.89 2.33
C GLU A 86 -6.57 14.43 2.00
N TRP A 87 -7.22 15.05 3.00
CA TRP A 87 -8.50 15.71 2.79
C TRP A 87 -8.70 16.88 3.76
N ALA A 88 -9.52 17.85 3.33
CA ALA A 88 -9.94 18.96 4.15
C ALA A 88 -11.08 18.54 5.08
N THR A 89 -11.05 19.05 6.31
CA THR A 89 -12.13 18.96 7.29
C THR A 89 -12.45 20.36 7.83
N PRO A 90 -13.61 20.58 8.48
CA PRO A 90 -13.89 21.85 9.15
C PRO A 90 -12.86 22.24 10.23
N ARG A 91 -12.05 21.28 10.71
CA ARG A 91 -11.00 21.49 11.72
C ARG A 91 -9.60 21.63 11.10
N GLY A 92 -9.52 21.79 9.78
CA GLY A 92 -8.27 21.85 9.03
C GLY A 92 -7.98 20.57 8.25
N ARG A 93 -6.71 20.37 7.95
CA ARG A 93 -6.23 19.32 7.05
C ARG A 93 -6.01 18.01 7.79
N THR A 94 -6.51 16.91 7.24
CA THR A 94 -6.20 15.57 7.72
C THR A 94 -5.35 14.84 6.70
N ARG A 95 -4.32 14.14 7.18
CA ARG A 95 -3.41 13.36 6.34
C ARG A 95 -3.20 11.98 6.95
N VAL A 96 -3.23 10.96 6.12
CA VAL A 96 -2.71 9.62 6.41
C VAL A 96 -1.37 9.52 5.69
N VAL A 97 -0.33 9.16 6.42
CA VAL A 97 1.04 9.11 5.91
C VAL A 97 1.71 7.81 6.33
N GLU A 98 2.70 7.39 5.55
CA GLU A 98 3.67 6.39 6.00
C GLU A 98 4.76 7.10 6.80
N THR A 99 4.98 6.69 8.05
CA THR A 99 6.06 7.23 8.88
C THR A 99 7.39 6.56 8.57
N ARG A 100 8.51 7.10 9.05
CA ARG A 100 9.83 6.44 8.96
C ARG A 100 9.92 5.03 9.58
N HIS A 101 8.99 4.67 10.46
CA HIS A 101 8.87 3.30 11.00
C HIS A 101 8.17 2.34 10.03
N GLY A 102 7.50 2.87 8.99
CA GLY A 102 6.61 2.16 8.09
C GLY A 102 5.13 2.13 8.53
N PHE A 103 4.77 2.70 9.69
CA PHE A 103 3.36 2.80 10.09
C PHE A 103 2.58 3.69 9.13
N VAL A 104 1.44 3.20 8.64
CA VAL A 104 0.49 3.98 7.81
C VAL A 104 -0.66 4.43 8.69
N MET A 105 -0.65 5.70 9.10
CA MET A 105 -1.60 6.22 10.09
C MET A 105 -1.86 7.72 9.95
N ALA A 106 -2.90 8.20 10.61
CA ALA A 106 -3.24 9.61 10.60
C ALA A 106 -2.15 10.45 11.29
N ALA A 107 -1.78 11.56 10.68
CA ALA A 107 -0.88 12.57 11.22
C ALA A 107 0.46 12.03 11.75
N ALA A 108 1.00 10.95 11.16
CA ALA A 108 2.25 10.32 11.58
C ALA A 108 2.32 9.90 13.07
N GLY A 109 1.18 9.76 13.76
CA GLY A 109 1.15 9.56 15.22
C GLY A 109 1.54 10.81 16.02
N VAL A 110 1.63 11.99 15.38
CA VAL A 110 1.85 13.27 16.04
C VAL A 110 0.61 13.65 16.83
N ASP A 111 0.75 13.61 18.15
CA ASP A 111 -0.33 13.83 19.10
C ASP A 111 -0.20 15.20 19.79
N ALA A 112 -1.30 15.97 19.80
CA ALA A 112 -1.42 17.24 20.50
C ALA A 112 -2.40 17.17 21.69
N SER A 113 -2.92 15.97 21.99
CA SER A 113 -3.87 15.72 23.08
C SER A 113 -3.16 15.34 24.38
N ASN A 114 -3.81 15.61 25.53
CA ASN A 114 -3.30 15.32 26.88
C ASN A 114 -1.86 15.85 27.11
N VAL A 115 -1.58 17.01 26.54
CA VAL A 115 -0.35 17.80 26.73
C VAL A 115 -0.70 19.28 26.84
N THR A 116 0.24 20.09 27.32
CA THR A 116 0.09 21.54 27.40
C THR A 116 -0.17 22.13 26.01
N PRO A 117 -1.12 23.07 25.84
CA PRO A 117 -1.35 23.73 24.55
C PRO A 117 -0.07 24.28 23.93
N GLY A 118 0.07 24.13 22.61
CA GLY A 118 1.30 24.49 21.88
C GLY A 118 2.42 23.44 21.97
N THR A 119 2.12 22.27 22.55
CA THR A 119 3.02 21.12 22.62
C THR A 119 2.49 19.98 21.75
N ILE A 120 3.41 19.26 21.11
CA ILE A 120 3.13 18.01 20.40
C ILE A 120 4.08 16.91 20.89
N VAL A 121 3.63 15.67 20.79
CA VAL A 121 4.40 14.47 21.10
C VAL A 121 4.53 13.66 19.83
N LEU A 122 5.76 13.30 19.50
CA LEU A 122 6.10 12.44 18.37
C LEU A 122 6.16 10.99 18.87
N LEU A 123 6.02 10.01 17.98
CA LEU A 123 6.26 8.61 18.33
C LEU A 123 7.71 8.40 18.82
N PRO A 124 7.98 7.33 19.62
CA PRO A 124 9.33 6.91 19.96
C PRO A 124 10.18 6.72 18.71
N GLU A 125 11.49 6.87 18.78
CA GLU A 125 12.36 6.71 17.60
C GLU A 125 12.46 5.26 17.14
N ASP A 126 12.52 4.34 18.10
CA ASP A 126 12.53 2.90 17.89
C ASP A 126 11.71 2.23 19.02
N PRO A 127 10.38 2.10 18.84
CA PRO A 127 9.50 1.57 19.86
C PRO A 127 9.81 0.12 20.28
N ASP A 128 10.40 -0.71 19.40
CA ASP A 128 10.84 -2.07 19.72
C ASP A 128 12.02 -2.03 20.70
N THR A 129 13.00 -1.15 20.45
CA THR A 129 14.09 -0.91 21.40
C THR A 129 13.58 -0.34 22.72
N SER A 130 12.61 0.58 22.70
CA SER A 130 11.97 1.09 23.93
C SER A 130 11.30 -0.02 24.72
N ALA A 131 10.56 -0.92 24.05
CA ALA A 131 9.92 -2.08 24.67
C ALA A 131 10.97 -3.02 25.32
N ARG A 132 12.10 -3.27 24.64
CA ARG A 132 13.20 -4.08 25.19
C ARG A 132 13.82 -3.46 26.44
N ARG A 133 14.08 -2.14 26.42
CA ARG A 133 14.61 -1.40 27.58
C ARG A 133 13.64 -1.47 28.76
N LEU A 134 12.36 -1.29 28.51
CA LEU A 134 11.33 -1.38 29.55
C LEU A 134 11.24 -2.80 30.12
N ARG A 135 11.20 -3.82 29.27
CA ARG A 135 11.19 -5.24 29.69
C ARG A 135 12.38 -5.57 30.58
N ASP A 136 13.59 -5.22 30.13
CA ASP A 136 14.82 -5.51 30.86
C ASP A 136 14.87 -4.70 32.17
N GLY A 137 14.40 -3.45 32.16
CA GLY A 137 14.29 -2.61 33.36
C GLY A 137 13.32 -3.16 34.40
N ILE A 138 12.17 -3.70 33.98
CA ILE A 138 11.20 -4.36 34.85
C ILE A 138 11.77 -5.67 35.39
N ARG A 139 12.37 -6.50 34.55
CA ARG A 139 13.03 -7.74 34.98
C ARG A 139 14.10 -7.48 36.02
N ASN A 140 14.96 -6.49 35.81
CA ASN A 140 16.06 -6.18 36.73
C ASN A 140 15.55 -5.68 38.09
N ARG A 141 14.37 -5.04 38.15
CA ARG A 141 13.78 -4.50 39.38
C ARG A 141 12.91 -5.50 40.12
N LEU A 142 12.10 -6.27 39.40
CA LEU A 142 11.06 -7.13 39.95
C LEU A 142 11.40 -8.63 39.87
N GLY A 143 12.45 -9.00 39.15
CA GLY A 143 12.89 -10.40 39.01
C GLY A 143 11.99 -11.27 38.15
N VAL A 144 11.00 -10.69 37.47
CA VAL A 144 10.00 -11.42 36.67
C VAL A 144 10.28 -11.35 35.16
N ARG A 145 9.92 -12.43 34.46
CA ARG A 145 9.95 -12.53 33.01
C ARG A 145 8.60 -12.13 32.43
N VAL A 146 8.58 -11.03 31.70
CA VAL A 146 7.37 -10.51 31.05
C VAL A 146 7.58 -10.22 29.58
N GLY A 147 6.48 -10.21 28.83
CA GLY A 147 6.39 -9.54 27.54
C GLY A 147 6.11 -8.05 27.73
N VAL A 148 6.53 -7.21 26.79
CA VAL A 148 6.17 -5.78 26.75
C VAL A 148 5.63 -5.44 25.37
N ILE A 149 4.51 -4.72 25.31
CA ILE A 149 3.93 -4.15 24.09
C ILE A 149 3.77 -2.64 24.29
N VAL A 150 4.29 -1.86 23.36
CA VAL A 150 4.05 -0.41 23.26
C VAL A 150 2.95 -0.17 22.24
N THR A 151 1.89 0.53 22.63
CA THR A 151 0.70 0.76 21.79
C THR A 151 0.53 2.21 21.41
N ASP A 152 0.00 2.45 20.22
CA ASP A 152 -0.54 3.75 19.85
C ASP A 152 -1.91 3.61 19.23
N THR A 153 -2.70 4.68 19.31
CA THR A 153 -4.08 4.64 18.86
C THR A 153 -4.19 5.09 17.42
N ALA A 154 -4.75 4.21 16.59
CA ALA A 154 -4.89 4.47 15.17
C ALA A 154 -6.32 4.23 14.69
N GLY A 155 -6.71 4.94 13.63
CA GLY A 155 -7.84 4.54 12.80
C GLY A 155 -7.48 3.32 11.96
N ARG A 156 -8.47 2.72 11.30
CA ARG A 156 -8.26 1.58 10.40
C ARG A 156 -9.21 1.61 9.22
N VAL A 157 -8.76 1.08 8.09
CA VAL A 157 -9.56 1.07 6.86
C VAL A 157 -10.84 0.27 7.03
N TRP A 158 -11.89 0.70 6.32
CA TRP A 158 -13.21 0.07 6.22
C TRP A 158 -14.08 0.07 7.49
N ARG A 159 -13.60 0.57 8.64
CA ARG A 159 -14.41 0.69 9.86
C ARG A 159 -14.27 2.05 10.53
N ASN A 160 -15.37 2.53 11.09
CA ASN A 160 -15.37 3.71 11.94
C ASN A 160 -14.81 3.39 13.33
N GLY A 161 -14.18 4.38 13.95
CA GLY A 161 -13.57 4.27 15.27
C GLY A 161 -12.06 4.04 15.21
N VAL A 162 -11.41 4.32 16.34
CA VAL A 162 -10.00 4.04 16.57
C VAL A 162 -9.85 2.80 17.43
N VAL A 163 -8.69 2.15 17.35
CA VAL A 163 -8.26 1.08 18.25
C VAL A 163 -6.77 1.28 18.57
N ASP A 164 -6.29 0.70 19.66
CA ASP A 164 -4.85 0.57 19.90
C ASP A 164 -4.23 -0.51 19.01
N LEU A 165 -3.09 -0.16 18.39
CA LEU A 165 -2.21 -1.07 17.64
C LEU A 165 -0.86 -1.16 18.33
N ALA A 166 -0.19 -2.30 18.22
CA ALA A 166 1.18 -2.48 18.67
C ALA A 166 2.15 -1.74 17.73
N ILE A 167 2.90 -0.78 18.26
CA ILE A 167 3.96 -0.07 17.53
C ILE A 167 5.36 -0.52 17.96
N GLY A 168 5.47 -1.18 19.12
CA GLY A 168 6.71 -1.74 19.65
C GLY A 168 6.42 -2.97 20.50
N ALA A 169 7.32 -3.95 20.52
CA ALA A 169 7.19 -5.13 21.36
C ALA A 169 8.54 -5.77 21.71
N ALA A 170 8.57 -6.49 22.84
CA ALA A 170 9.73 -7.26 23.27
C ALA A 170 9.33 -8.45 24.14
N GLY A 171 9.96 -9.61 23.90
CA GLY A 171 9.76 -10.81 24.72
C GLY A 171 8.36 -11.41 24.62
N VAL A 172 7.63 -11.12 23.55
CA VAL A 172 6.26 -11.60 23.31
C VAL A 172 6.09 -11.98 21.84
N VAL A 173 5.31 -13.02 21.58
CA VAL A 173 4.90 -13.41 20.22
C VAL A 173 4.02 -12.28 19.66
N THR A 174 4.48 -11.64 18.59
CA THR A 174 3.75 -10.54 17.94
C THR A 174 2.86 -11.01 16.79
N LEU A 175 3.36 -11.95 16.00
CA LEU A 175 2.68 -12.54 14.86
C LEU A 175 2.71 -14.07 14.98
N ASP A 176 1.54 -14.70 15.05
CA ASP A 176 1.40 -16.16 14.94
C ASP A 176 1.17 -16.52 13.48
N ASP A 177 2.26 -16.90 12.79
CA ASP A 177 2.23 -17.29 11.39
C ASP A 177 1.79 -18.75 11.26
N LEU A 178 0.54 -18.94 10.85
CA LEU A 178 -0.05 -20.26 10.67
C LEU A 178 0.16 -20.81 9.26
N ARG A 179 0.88 -20.09 8.39
CA ARG A 179 1.05 -20.49 6.99
C ARG A 179 1.77 -21.82 6.86
N GLY A 180 1.27 -22.69 5.98
CA GLY A 180 1.82 -24.02 5.75
C GLY A 180 1.56 -25.02 6.88
N ARG A 181 0.73 -24.65 7.88
CA ARG A 181 0.23 -25.58 8.91
C ARG A 181 -1.12 -26.15 8.45
N ALA A 182 -1.42 -27.38 8.87
CA ALA A 182 -2.73 -27.97 8.64
C ALA A 182 -3.67 -27.72 9.83
N ASP A 183 -4.96 -27.51 9.54
CA ASP A 183 -6.03 -27.51 10.54
C ASP A 183 -6.32 -28.95 11.04
N PRO A 184 -7.20 -29.15 12.05
CA PRO A 184 -7.56 -30.48 12.55
C PRO A 184 -8.21 -31.42 11.53
N TYR A 185 -8.66 -30.91 10.38
CA TYR A 185 -9.24 -31.68 9.28
C TYR A 185 -8.22 -31.97 8.17
N GLY A 186 -6.98 -31.49 8.30
CA GLY A 186 -5.92 -31.64 7.31
C GLY A 186 -5.90 -30.57 6.22
N ASN A 187 -6.73 -29.53 6.32
CA ASN A 187 -6.70 -28.43 5.35
C ASN A 187 -5.49 -27.53 5.60
N ASP A 188 -4.78 -27.17 4.53
CA ASP A 188 -3.64 -26.25 4.60
C ASP A 188 -4.10 -24.81 4.88
N LEU A 189 -3.49 -24.17 5.87
CA LEU A 189 -3.68 -22.77 6.19
C LEU A 189 -2.72 -21.96 5.32
N GLY A 190 -3.15 -21.53 4.12
CA GLY A 190 -2.23 -20.88 3.17
C GLY A 190 -1.91 -19.40 3.43
N VAL A 191 -2.76 -18.68 4.18
CA VAL A 191 -2.67 -17.19 4.31
C VAL A 191 -2.83 -16.68 5.74
N THR A 192 -3.06 -17.56 6.71
CA THR A 192 -3.47 -17.16 8.05
C THR A 192 -2.27 -16.73 8.87
N MET A 193 -2.22 -15.45 9.23
CA MET A 193 -1.30 -14.92 10.23
C MET A 193 -2.12 -14.11 11.25
N VAL A 194 -1.94 -14.37 12.53
CA VAL A 194 -2.68 -13.67 13.59
C VAL A 194 -1.78 -12.61 14.19
N ALA A 195 -2.21 -11.34 14.14
CA ALA A 195 -1.53 -10.21 14.75
C ALA A 195 -1.82 -10.19 16.27
N VAL A 196 -1.26 -11.17 16.98
CA VAL A 196 -1.50 -11.41 18.41
C VAL A 196 -1.23 -10.16 19.25
N ALA A 197 -0.18 -9.40 18.94
CA ALA A 197 0.11 -8.17 19.68
C ALA A 197 -0.95 -7.08 19.47
N ASP A 198 -1.58 -6.98 18.29
CA ASP A 198 -2.68 -6.04 18.05
C ASP A 198 -3.97 -6.50 18.75
N GLU A 199 -4.23 -7.80 18.85
CA GLU A 199 -5.36 -8.33 19.63
C GLU A 199 -5.22 -7.97 21.12
N ILE A 200 -4.02 -8.14 21.66
CA ILE A 200 -3.70 -7.75 23.04
C ILE A 200 -3.81 -6.22 23.21
N ALA A 201 -3.26 -5.45 22.27
CA ALA A 201 -3.33 -3.99 22.29
C ALA A 201 -4.78 -3.51 22.38
N GLY A 202 -5.66 -4.01 21.49
CA GLY A 202 -7.08 -3.70 21.48
C GLY A 202 -7.82 -4.13 22.75
N ALA A 203 -7.50 -5.30 23.32
CA ALA A 203 -8.11 -5.76 24.58
C ALA A 203 -7.74 -4.85 25.76
N THR A 204 -6.49 -4.39 25.84
CA THR A 204 -6.02 -3.52 26.94
C THR A 204 -6.51 -2.08 26.85
N GLU A 205 -6.92 -1.60 25.68
CA GLU A 205 -7.50 -0.26 25.54
C GLU A 205 -8.78 -0.12 26.39
N LEU A 206 -9.55 -1.19 26.55
CA LEU A 206 -10.81 -1.22 27.31
C LEU A 206 -10.63 -0.84 28.79
N VAL A 207 -9.44 -1.06 29.36
CA VAL A 207 -9.09 -0.68 30.74
C VAL A 207 -8.15 0.54 30.81
N ARG A 208 -7.68 1.03 29.66
CA ARG A 208 -6.80 2.22 29.49
C ARG A 208 -7.50 3.31 28.68
N THR A 209 -8.78 3.56 28.97
CA THR A 209 -9.59 4.49 28.16
C THR A 209 -8.95 5.88 28.08
N LYS A 210 -9.24 6.61 27.01
CA LYS A 210 -8.56 7.88 26.65
C LYS A 210 -8.47 8.94 27.73
N LEU A 211 -9.42 8.96 28.66
CA LEU A 211 -9.54 9.97 29.72
C LEU A 211 -9.26 9.40 31.11
N SER A 212 -8.95 8.10 31.22
CA SER A 212 -8.71 7.43 32.51
C SER A 212 -7.43 7.87 33.22
N GLY A 213 -6.45 8.41 32.47
CA GLY A 213 -5.12 8.67 33.00
C GLY A 213 -4.34 7.40 33.33
N VAL A 214 -4.74 6.24 32.79
CA VAL A 214 -4.10 4.94 33.01
C VAL A 214 -3.28 4.54 31.78
N PRO A 215 -1.95 4.75 31.78
CA PRO A 215 -1.13 4.54 30.58
C PRO A 215 -0.61 3.10 30.44
N VAL A 216 -0.77 2.28 31.47
CA VAL A 216 -0.21 0.92 31.58
C VAL A 216 -1.31 -0.08 31.94
N ALA A 217 -1.25 -1.27 31.35
CA ALA A 217 -2.10 -2.40 31.69
C ALA A 217 -1.28 -3.69 31.80
N VAL A 218 -1.77 -4.65 32.57
CA VAL A 218 -1.20 -5.98 32.68
C VAL A 218 -2.18 -6.98 32.09
N VAL A 219 -1.64 -7.97 31.38
CA VAL A 219 -2.36 -9.11 30.82
C VAL A 219 -1.79 -10.39 31.41
N ARG A 220 -2.65 -11.20 32.02
CA ARG A 220 -2.28 -12.48 32.67
C ARG A 220 -3.09 -13.64 32.12
N GLY A 221 -2.47 -14.81 32.06
CA GLY A 221 -3.09 -16.04 31.53
C GLY A 221 -2.67 -16.37 30.10
N LEU A 222 -1.81 -15.54 29.49
CA LEU A 222 -1.27 -15.71 28.14
C LEU A 222 0.24 -16.02 28.12
N SER A 223 0.75 -16.69 29.16
CA SER A 223 2.18 -16.97 29.33
C SER A 223 2.82 -17.78 28.19
N HIS A 224 2.01 -18.53 27.42
CA HIS A 224 2.45 -19.24 26.22
C HIS A 224 2.87 -18.31 25.07
N LEU A 225 2.47 -17.03 25.12
CA LEU A 225 2.89 -15.98 24.19
C LEU A 225 4.15 -15.25 24.66
N VAL A 226 4.61 -15.45 25.89
CA VAL A 226 5.84 -14.81 26.40
C VAL A 226 7.04 -15.64 26.00
N LEU A 227 7.96 -15.02 25.27
CA LEU A 227 9.14 -15.69 24.73
C LEU A 227 10.09 -16.13 25.86
N PRO A 228 10.78 -17.27 25.70
CA PRO A 228 11.84 -17.65 26.60
C PRO A 228 12.97 -16.60 26.57
N LEU A 229 13.71 -16.47 27.68
CA LEU A 229 14.92 -15.66 27.70
C LEU A 229 15.96 -16.33 26.80
N THR A 230 16.08 -15.90 25.55
CA THR A 230 17.22 -16.25 24.71
C THR A 230 18.41 -15.38 25.13
N GLY A 231 19.60 -15.98 25.22
CA GLY A 231 20.86 -15.27 25.51
C GLY A 231 21.06 -14.07 24.57
N ALA A 232 21.71 -13.04 25.10
CA ALA A 232 21.85 -11.72 24.50
C ALA A 232 22.35 -11.67 23.04
N ALA A 233 21.85 -10.65 22.33
CA ALA A 233 22.43 -10.01 21.14
C ALA A 233 22.59 -10.85 19.86
N GLY A 234 21.81 -10.47 18.83
CA GLY A 234 22.29 -10.56 17.44
C GLY A 234 22.23 -11.91 16.74
N ALA A 235 21.18 -12.71 16.96
CA ALA A 235 20.90 -13.82 16.03
C ALA A 235 20.44 -13.24 14.68
N GLN A 236 21.40 -13.03 13.77
CA GLN A 236 21.14 -12.97 12.35
C GLN A 236 20.28 -14.17 11.95
N ALA A 237 19.32 -13.94 11.06
CA ALA A 237 18.57 -14.97 10.38
C ALA A 237 19.54 -15.91 9.64
N GLY A 238 19.94 -17.00 10.29
CA GLY A 238 20.87 -17.95 9.74
C GLY A 238 21.60 -18.74 10.81
N THR A 239 21.33 -20.05 10.84
CA THR A 239 22.05 -21.12 11.57
C THR A 239 21.66 -21.38 13.03
N GLY A 240 20.73 -22.34 13.20
CA GLY A 240 20.98 -23.51 14.06
C GLY A 240 20.80 -23.43 15.59
N GLY A 241 20.48 -22.27 16.18
CA GLY A 241 20.15 -22.17 17.61
C GLY A 241 18.64 -22.08 17.85
N GLY A 242 18.03 -23.10 18.45
CA GLY A 242 16.57 -23.25 18.63
C GLY A 242 15.87 -22.29 19.60
N GLY A 243 16.18 -20.99 19.56
CA GLY A 243 15.39 -19.95 20.21
C GLY A 243 14.33 -19.38 19.26
N ILE A 244 13.13 -19.09 19.77
CA ILE A 244 12.14 -18.33 19.00
C ILE A 244 12.69 -16.90 18.83
N PRO A 245 12.84 -16.37 17.60
CA PRO A 245 13.30 -15.01 17.39
C PRO A 245 12.34 -14.00 18.06
N ASP A 246 12.89 -12.91 18.59
CA ASP A 246 12.15 -11.77 19.18
C ASP A 246 12.24 -10.56 18.21
N PRO A 247 11.48 -10.57 17.10
CA PRO A 247 11.62 -9.57 16.06
C PRO A 247 10.91 -8.25 16.40
N GLY A 248 10.18 -8.18 17.53
CA GLY A 248 9.39 -7.02 17.92
C GLY A 248 8.10 -6.84 17.12
N ALA A 249 7.51 -5.66 17.18
CA ALA A 249 6.30 -5.28 16.44
C ALA A 249 6.60 -4.89 14.99
N SER A 250 7.86 -4.66 14.62
CA SER A 250 8.25 -4.35 13.24
C SER A 250 7.77 -5.38 12.20
N VAL A 251 7.59 -6.65 12.59
CA VAL A 251 7.05 -7.71 11.71
C VAL A 251 5.57 -7.53 11.36
N LEU A 252 4.83 -6.71 12.12
CA LEU A 252 3.44 -6.37 11.81
C LEU A 252 3.35 -5.33 10.68
N VAL A 253 4.46 -4.60 10.43
CA VAL A 253 4.52 -3.58 9.40
C VAL A 253 4.72 -4.25 8.04
N ARG A 254 3.72 -4.08 7.16
CA ARG A 254 3.85 -4.52 5.77
C ARG A 254 4.84 -3.59 5.04
N PRO A 255 5.85 -4.14 4.34
CA PRO A 255 6.72 -3.33 3.49
C PRO A 255 5.95 -2.56 2.43
N SER A 256 6.34 -1.32 2.14
CA SER A 256 5.63 -0.44 1.19
C SER A 256 5.60 -1.00 -0.24
N ALA A 257 6.53 -1.89 -0.60
CA ALA A 257 6.54 -2.60 -1.88
C ALA A 257 5.42 -3.65 -2.00
N GLU A 258 4.92 -4.16 -0.87
CA GLU A 258 3.83 -5.13 -0.81
C GLU A 258 2.47 -4.48 -0.49
N ASP A 259 2.45 -3.16 -0.26
CA ASP A 259 1.25 -2.41 0.09
C ASP A 259 0.26 -2.34 -1.08
N ARG A 260 -0.85 -3.07 -0.94
CA ARG A 260 -1.95 -3.10 -1.91
C ARG A 260 -2.88 -1.88 -1.83
N PHE A 261 -2.74 -1.05 -0.80
CA PHE A 261 -3.55 0.16 -0.56
C PHE A 261 -2.68 1.40 -0.45
N ARG A 262 -1.70 1.50 -1.36
CA ARG A 262 -0.64 2.50 -1.32
C ARG A 262 -1.15 3.94 -1.33
N LEU A 263 -2.30 4.22 -1.92
CA LEU A 263 -2.84 5.57 -2.04
C LEU A 263 -4.32 5.58 -1.64
N GLY A 264 -4.78 6.72 -1.13
CA GLY A 264 -6.20 7.00 -0.99
C GLY A 264 -6.89 7.04 -2.35
N THR A 265 -8.21 6.88 -2.37
CA THR A 265 -8.97 6.76 -3.62
C THR A 265 -8.71 7.93 -4.59
N PRO A 266 -8.82 9.21 -4.19
CA PRO A 266 -8.56 10.33 -5.09
C PRO A 266 -7.11 10.37 -5.58
N GLU A 267 -6.16 10.09 -4.68
CA GLU A 267 -4.73 10.04 -5.00
C GLU A 267 -4.45 8.95 -6.03
N SER A 268 -5.01 7.75 -5.84
CA SER A 268 -4.83 6.61 -6.75
C SER A 268 -5.35 6.89 -8.16
N MET A 269 -6.47 7.61 -8.30
CA MET A 269 -7.03 7.97 -9.60
C MET A 269 -6.14 8.99 -10.33
N ARG A 270 -5.62 10.00 -9.64
CA ARG A 270 -4.70 10.99 -10.23
C ARG A 270 -3.37 10.33 -10.62
N GLU A 271 -2.85 9.49 -9.74
CA GLU A 271 -1.59 8.76 -9.94
C GLU A 271 -1.68 7.70 -11.04
N ALA A 272 -2.86 7.13 -11.33
CA ALA A 272 -3.01 6.16 -12.42
C ALA A 272 -2.62 6.76 -13.78
N VAL A 273 -3.06 8.00 -14.05
CA VAL A 273 -2.71 8.74 -15.28
C VAL A 273 -1.21 9.03 -15.31
N ALA A 274 -0.67 9.50 -14.19
CA ALA A 274 0.75 9.81 -14.08
C ALA A 274 1.63 8.56 -14.21
N ASN A 275 1.21 7.41 -13.68
CA ASN A 275 2.01 6.17 -13.65
C ASN A 275 1.96 5.36 -14.94
N ARG A 276 1.01 5.63 -15.84
CA ARG A 276 1.07 5.08 -17.20
C ARG A 276 2.37 5.53 -17.87
N ARG A 277 3.26 4.60 -18.20
CA ARG A 277 4.53 4.85 -18.91
C ARG A 277 4.51 4.24 -20.30
N THR A 278 5.32 4.80 -21.20
CA THR A 278 5.58 4.16 -22.49
C THR A 278 6.71 3.13 -22.31
N VAL A 279 6.38 1.85 -22.44
CA VAL A 279 7.32 0.72 -22.29
C VAL A 279 7.53 0.06 -23.64
N ARG A 280 8.81 -0.07 -24.03
CA ARG A 280 9.22 -0.62 -25.35
C ARG A 280 10.03 -1.91 -25.24
N SER A 281 10.32 -2.37 -24.02
CA SER A 281 11.09 -3.58 -23.77
C SER A 281 10.30 -4.49 -22.84
N PHE A 282 10.14 -5.75 -23.26
CA PHE A 282 9.29 -6.72 -22.59
C PHE A 282 10.08 -7.98 -22.24
N THR A 283 9.70 -8.65 -21.16
CA THR A 283 10.17 -10.00 -20.84
C THR A 283 9.42 -11.03 -21.68
N ALA A 284 9.90 -12.29 -21.68
CA ALA A 284 9.20 -13.41 -22.31
C ALA A 284 7.97 -13.91 -21.52
N ASP A 285 7.77 -13.42 -20.29
CA ASP A 285 6.63 -13.82 -19.46
C ASP A 285 5.28 -13.54 -20.13
N PRO A 286 4.33 -14.49 -20.07
CA PRO A 286 3.03 -14.35 -20.71
C PRO A 286 2.18 -13.26 -20.04
N VAL A 287 1.24 -12.73 -20.82
CA VAL A 287 0.19 -11.83 -20.36
C VAL A 287 -1.13 -12.59 -20.32
N ASP A 288 -1.87 -12.47 -19.22
CA ASP A 288 -3.20 -13.06 -19.10
C ASP A 288 -4.17 -12.36 -20.08
N PRO A 289 -4.81 -13.09 -21.02
CA PRO A 289 -5.79 -12.51 -21.95
C PRO A 289 -6.94 -11.76 -21.26
N ALA A 290 -7.29 -12.10 -20.02
CA ALA A 290 -8.29 -11.37 -19.25
C ALA A 290 -7.86 -9.92 -18.96
N MET A 291 -6.56 -9.65 -18.78
CA MET A 291 -6.02 -8.29 -18.60
C MET A 291 -6.24 -7.45 -19.87
N ILE A 292 -5.98 -8.03 -21.05
CA ILE A 292 -6.21 -7.37 -22.34
C ILE A 292 -7.70 -7.04 -22.53
N ARG A 293 -8.59 -8.00 -22.24
CA ARG A 293 -10.04 -7.78 -22.34
C ARG A 293 -10.55 -6.73 -21.36
N ARG A 294 -10.03 -6.68 -20.13
CA ARG A 294 -10.35 -5.60 -19.17
C ARG A 294 -9.89 -4.24 -19.67
N ALA A 295 -8.69 -4.16 -20.24
CA ALA A 295 -8.18 -2.92 -20.82
C ALA A 295 -9.00 -2.44 -22.01
N ILE A 296 -9.45 -3.34 -22.89
CA ILE A 296 -10.41 -3.01 -23.96
C ILE A 296 -11.75 -2.56 -23.37
N GLY A 297 -12.23 -3.18 -22.30
CA GLY A 297 -13.41 -2.72 -21.57
C GLY A 297 -13.29 -1.27 -21.10
N ALA A 298 -12.13 -0.88 -20.56
CA ALA A 298 -11.83 0.50 -20.20
C ALA A 298 -11.73 1.43 -21.43
N ALA A 299 -11.19 0.94 -22.54
CA ALA A 299 -11.15 1.68 -23.81
C ALA A 299 -12.56 2.08 -24.28
N LEU A 300 -13.53 1.17 -24.14
CA LEU A 300 -14.92 1.38 -24.56
C LEU A 300 -15.70 2.35 -23.67
N THR A 301 -15.14 2.79 -22.52
CA THR A 301 -15.74 3.85 -21.71
C THR A 301 -15.30 5.25 -22.14
N ALA A 302 -14.48 5.37 -23.18
CA ALA A 302 -14.06 6.65 -23.70
C ALA A 302 -15.25 7.45 -24.28
N PRO A 303 -15.23 8.79 -24.20
CA PRO A 303 -16.23 9.62 -24.86
C PRO A 303 -16.28 9.33 -26.36
N SER A 304 -17.48 9.12 -26.89
CA SER A 304 -17.70 8.87 -28.31
C SER A 304 -18.73 9.85 -28.90
N PRO A 305 -18.55 10.30 -30.14
CA PRO A 305 -19.61 10.90 -30.93
C PRO A 305 -20.76 9.90 -31.12
N GLY A 306 -22.01 10.35 -30.97
CA GLY A 306 -23.19 9.50 -31.15
C GLY A 306 -23.66 8.77 -29.89
N ALA A 307 -24.28 7.60 -30.05
CA ALA A 307 -24.88 6.84 -28.96
C ALA A 307 -23.82 6.04 -28.17
N ALA A 308 -23.92 6.07 -26.83
CA ALA A 308 -22.93 5.45 -25.94
C ALA A 308 -22.81 3.92 -26.07
N ASP A 309 -23.83 3.25 -26.61
CA ASP A 309 -23.87 1.80 -26.86
C ASP A 309 -23.28 1.41 -28.23
N GLN A 310 -22.84 2.38 -29.03
CA GLN A 310 -22.26 2.17 -30.37
C GLN A 310 -20.94 2.93 -30.51
N PRO A 311 -19.91 2.59 -29.73
CA PRO A 311 -18.63 3.28 -29.84
C PRO A 311 -18.03 3.08 -31.24
N PRO A 312 -17.35 4.09 -31.79
CA PRO A 312 -16.80 4.05 -33.14
C PRO A 312 -15.54 3.18 -33.27
N VAL A 313 -15.04 2.66 -32.14
CA VAL A 313 -13.82 1.87 -32.07
C VAL A 313 -14.11 0.37 -32.03
N ARG A 314 -13.23 -0.39 -32.67
CA ARG A 314 -13.13 -1.85 -32.61
C ARG A 314 -11.68 -2.22 -32.33
N PHE A 315 -11.45 -3.45 -31.90
CA PHE A 315 -10.11 -3.91 -31.52
C PHE A 315 -9.83 -5.28 -32.12
N VAL A 316 -8.68 -5.41 -32.79
CA VAL A 316 -8.14 -6.70 -33.24
C VAL A 316 -7.01 -7.08 -32.29
N ILE A 317 -7.05 -8.30 -31.75
CA ILE A 317 -6.06 -8.79 -30.79
C ILE A 317 -5.18 -9.82 -31.49
N LEU A 318 -3.87 -9.57 -31.54
CA LEU A 318 -2.86 -10.44 -32.13
C LEU A 318 -2.09 -11.18 -31.03
N GLU A 319 -2.60 -12.34 -30.63
CA GLU A 319 -2.00 -13.20 -29.60
C GLU A 319 -0.94 -14.16 -30.16
N SER A 320 -0.97 -14.47 -31.47
CA SER A 320 -0.03 -15.42 -32.08
C SER A 320 1.26 -14.75 -32.56
N ASP A 321 2.39 -15.41 -32.30
CA ASP A 321 3.72 -14.97 -32.75
C ASP A 321 3.76 -14.77 -34.27
N SER A 322 3.10 -15.65 -35.02
CA SER A 322 3.01 -15.56 -36.48
C SER A 322 2.30 -14.28 -36.93
N ALA A 323 1.19 -13.89 -36.30
CA ALA A 323 0.47 -12.68 -36.68
C ALA A 323 1.28 -11.41 -36.34
N ARG A 324 1.90 -11.38 -35.16
CA ARG A 324 2.77 -10.26 -34.75
C ARG A 324 3.98 -10.12 -35.66
N THR A 325 4.63 -11.23 -36.01
CA THR A 325 5.80 -11.24 -36.91
C THR A 325 5.42 -10.85 -38.34
N SER A 326 4.26 -11.30 -38.83
CA SER A 326 3.78 -10.93 -40.17
C SER A 326 3.49 -9.43 -40.29
N LEU A 327 2.84 -8.84 -39.27
CA LEU A 327 2.61 -7.39 -39.22
C LEU A 327 3.93 -6.61 -39.14
N ALA A 328 4.87 -7.05 -38.30
CA ALA A 328 6.20 -6.44 -38.20
C ALA A 328 6.97 -6.51 -39.53
N ALA A 329 6.92 -7.65 -40.23
CA ALA A 329 7.53 -7.82 -41.53
C ALA A 329 6.90 -6.91 -42.61
N ALA A 330 5.59 -6.70 -42.58
CA ALA A 330 4.91 -5.80 -43.50
C ALA A 330 5.23 -4.31 -43.25
N LEU A 331 5.62 -3.97 -42.03
CA LEU A 331 6.10 -2.64 -41.63
C LEU A 331 7.58 -2.40 -41.95
N ALA A 332 8.38 -3.47 -42.00
CA ALA A 332 9.81 -3.39 -42.23
C ALA A 332 10.14 -2.66 -43.54
N GLY A 333 11.04 -1.67 -43.46
CA GLY A 333 11.44 -0.86 -44.63
C GLY A 333 10.44 0.24 -45.03
N ARG A 334 9.30 0.36 -44.35
CA ARG A 334 8.33 1.46 -44.55
C ARG A 334 8.40 2.53 -43.45
N GLN A 335 9.22 2.32 -42.43
CA GLN A 335 9.39 3.28 -41.34
C GLN A 335 10.34 4.43 -41.72
N PRO A 336 10.13 5.63 -41.16
CA PRO A 336 11.05 6.76 -41.32
C PRO A 336 12.46 6.40 -40.84
N ALA A 337 13.49 6.90 -41.54
CA ALA A 337 14.89 6.70 -41.12
C ALA A 337 15.12 7.22 -39.69
N GLY A 338 15.64 6.37 -38.80
CA GLY A 338 15.87 6.69 -37.39
C GLY A 338 14.71 6.38 -36.43
N ALA A 339 13.59 5.85 -36.93
CA ALA A 339 12.55 5.31 -36.07
C ALA A 339 13.06 4.07 -35.31
N THR A 340 12.86 4.04 -33.99
CA THR A 340 13.08 2.83 -33.19
C THR A 340 12.18 1.71 -33.72
N GLU A 341 12.74 0.52 -33.96
CA GLU A 341 11.93 -0.62 -34.40
C GLU A 341 10.77 -0.86 -33.42
N PRO A 342 9.56 -1.10 -33.93
CA PRO A 342 8.40 -1.24 -33.09
C PRO A 342 8.52 -2.58 -32.37
N ALA A 343 8.30 -2.58 -31.06
CA ALA A 343 8.44 -3.76 -30.20
C ALA A 343 7.36 -4.84 -30.43
N LEU A 344 6.81 -4.93 -31.64
CA LEU A 344 5.71 -5.81 -32.02
C LEU A 344 6.08 -7.30 -31.91
N PRO A 345 7.26 -7.77 -32.38
CA PRO A 345 7.61 -9.19 -32.24
C PRO A 345 7.89 -9.58 -30.79
N ALA A 346 8.49 -8.67 -30.01
CA ALA A 346 8.86 -8.90 -28.62
C ALA A 346 7.69 -8.75 -27.63
N ALA A 347 6.59 -8.11 -28.05
CA ALA A 347 5.39 -8.03 -27.24
C ALA A 347 4.73 -9.40 -27.08
N ALA A 348 4.11 -9.63 -25.93
CA ALA A 348 3.30 -10.82 -25.68
C ALA A 348 1.97 -10.76 -26.44
N CYS A 349 1.46 -9.55 -26.68
CA CYS A 349 0.24 -9.29 -27.41
C CYS A 349 0.33 -7.94 -28.15
N VAL A 350 -0.30 -7.84 -29.33
CA VAL A 350 -0.50 -6.56 -30.03
C VAL A 350 -1.98 -6.33 -30.21
N VAL A 351 -2.47 -5.17 -29.80
CA VAL A 351 -3.86 -4.73 -30.01
C VAL A 351 -3.89 -3.66 -31.09
N ILE A 352 -4.67 -3.89 -32.14
CA ILE A 352 -4.90 -2.93 -33.22
C ILE A 352 -6.24 -2.24 -32.97
N PRO A 353 -6.26 -1.01 -32.46
CA PRO A 353 -7.49 -0.21 -32.46
C PRO A 353 -7.86 0.12 -33.91
N CYS A 354 -9.14 -0.03 -34.24
CA CYS A 354 -9.69 0.30 -35.54
C CYS A 354 -10.87 1.26 -35.36
N LEU A 355 -10.98 2.27 -36.23
CA LEU A 355 -12.25 2.94 -36.44
C LEU A 355 -13.14 2.03 -37.28
N ALA A 356 -14.38 1.85 -36.88
CA ALA A 356 -15.37 1.13 -37.66
C ALA A 356 -16.44 2.08 -38.16
N ASN A 357 -16.72 1.99 -39.46
CA ASN A 357 -17.88 2.63 -40.04
C ASN A 357 -18.87 1.59 -40.53
N ASP A 358 -20.01 1.50 -39.83
CA ASP A 358 -21.06 0.53 -40.15
C ASP A 358 -21.99 1.02 -41.28
N ASP A 359 -21.85 2.26 -41.75
CA ASP A 359 -22.57 2.80 -42.92
C ASP A 359 -21.86 2.44 -44.24
N ALA A 360 -22.53 1.61 -45.05
CA ALA A 360 -22.06 1.17 -46.36
C ALA A 360 -21.72 2.33 -47.33
N ALA A 361 -22.43 3.46 -47.27
CA ALA A 361 -22.17 4.61 -48.13
C ALA A 361 -20.92 5.40 -47.70
N ALA A 362 -20.52 5.29 -46.43
CA ALA A 362 -19.29 5.87 -45.93
C ALA A 362 -18.09 4.93 -46.11
N ARG A 363 -18.31 3.61 -46.13
CA ARG A 363 -17.28 2.60 -46.47
C ARG A 363 -16.71 2.79 -47.88
N ASP A 364 -17.54 3.08 -48.87
CA ASP A 364 -17.09 3.31 -50.26
C ASP A 364 -16.30 4.63 -50.43
N ARG A 365 -16.47 5.60 -49.51
CA ARG A 365 -15.67 6.84 -49.47
C ARG A 365 -14.36 6.67 -48.70
N MET A 366 -14.34 5.79 -47.70
CA MET A 366 -13.18 5.54 -46.84
C MET A 366 -12.27 4.44 -47.43
N GLY A 367 -11.27 4.82 -48.24
CA GLY A 367 -10.15 3.91 -48.55
C GLY A 367 -9.30 3.57 -47.31
N SER A 368 -8.28 2.71 -47.45
CA SER A 368 -7.42 2.29 -46.32
C SER A 368 -6.77 3.46 -45.56
N ASN A 369 -6.54 4.58 -46.24
CA ASN A 369 -5.93 5.79 -45.67
C ASN A 369 -6.94 6.90 -45.30
N ALA A 370 -8.22 6.58 -45.10
CA ALA A 370 -9.25 7.60 -44.91
C ALA A 370 -9.09 8.46 -43.63
N VAL A 371 -8.48 7.93 -42.55
CA VAL A 371 -8.12 8.73 -41.36
C VAL A 371 -7.18 9.88 -41.67
N PHE A 372 -6.37 9.74 -42.72
CA PHE A 372 -5.35 10.73 -43.11
C PHE A 372 -5.84 11.66 -44.23
N GLN A 373 -7.08 11.53 -44.68
CA GLN A 373 -7.67 12.41 -45.68
C GLN A 373 -8.23 13.68 -45.03
N ALA A 374 -8.32 14.77 -45.81
CA ALA A 374 -8.77 16.07 -45.32
C ALA A 374 -10.25 16.08 -44.87
N ASP A 375 -11.04 15.09 -45.27
CA ASP A 375 -12.46 14.91 -44.95
C ASP A 375 -12.71 13.90 -43.81
N ALA A 376 -11.66 13.37 -43.17
CA ALA A 376 -11.80 12.52 -42.01
C ALA A 376 -12.52 13.26 -40.88
N ASP A 377 -13.52 12.63 -40.26
CA ASP A 377 -14.22 13.21 -39.10
C ASP A 377 -13.26 13.28 -37.90
N PRO A 378 -12.83 14.49 -37.47
CA PRO A 378 -11.88 14.63 -36.38
C PRO A 378 -12.42 14.07 -35.05
N ALA A 379 -13.74 14.07 -34.87
CA ALA A 379 -14.38 13.60 -33.66
C ALA A 379 -14.17 12.08 -33.47
N MET A 380 -14.13 11.32 -34.57
CA MET A 380 -13.89 9.88 -34.55
C MET A 380 -12.45 9.56 -34.18
N ILE A 381 -11.49 10.31 -34.73
CA ILE A 381 -10.06 10.18 -34.42
C ILE A 381 -9.79 10.49 -32.93
N LEU A 382 -10.41 11.56 -32.41
CA LEU A 382 -10.32 11.91 -31.00
C LEU A 382 -10.90 10.82 -30.09
N ALA A 383 -12.04 10.23 -30.47
CA ALA A 383 -12.63 9.11 -29.73
C ALA A 383 -11.71 7.88 -29.70
N ALA A 384 -11.05 7.56 -30.82
CA ALA A 384 -10.06 6.49 -30.87
C ALA A 384 -8.84 6.78 -29.98
N GLY A 385 -8.32 8.00 -30.02
CA GLY A 385 -7.21 8.40 -29.13
C GLY A 385 -7.58 8.29 -27.66
N ALA A 386 -8.78 8.74 -27.27
CA ALA A 386 -9.28 8.63 -25.90
C ALA A 386 -9.46 7.16 -25.47
N ALA A 387 -9.97 6.30 -26.36
CA ALA A 387 -10.11 4.87 -26.10
C ALA A 387 -8.74 4.20 -25.88
N VAL A 388 -7.75 4.53 -26.72
CA VAL A 388 -6.39 4.01 -26.57
C VAL A 388 -5.77 4.50 -25.25
N GLU A 389 -5.93 5.77 -24.87
CA GLU A 389 -5.38 6.26 -23.60
C GLU A 389 -6.01 5.56 -22.38
N ASN A 390 -7.33 5.37 -22.36
CA ASN A 390 -8.00 4.59 -21.31
C ASN A 390 -7.45 3.16 -21.24
N MET A 391 -7.23 2.52 -22.39
CA MET A 391 -6.62 1.19 -22.47
C MET A 391 -5.22 1.18 -21.88
N LEU A 392 -4.37 2.16 -22.21
CA LEU A 392 -3.00 2.24 -21.70
C LEU A 392 -2.97 2.43 -20.19
N ILE A 393 -3.84 3.27 -19.63
CA ILE A 393 -3.96 3.46 -18.17
C ILE A 393 -4.38 2.14 -17.50
N ALA A 394 -5.37 1.44 -18.06
CA ALA A 394 -5.82 0.15 -17.52
C ALA A 394 -4.72 -0.92 -17.57
N LEU A 395 -3.96 -1.01 -18.67
CA LEU A 395 -2.81 -1.92 -18.77
C LEU A 395 -1.74 -1.61 -17.72
N ALA A 396 -1.44 -0.33 -17.51
CA ALA A 396 -0.46 0.10 -16.50
C ALA A 396 -0.92 -0.21 -15.07
N ALA A 397 -2.21 -0.03 -14.76
CA ALA A 397 -2.79 -0.38 -13.46
C ALA A 397 -2.69 -1.89 -13.16
N ASP A 398 -2.78 -2.71 -14.21
CA ASP A 398 -2.59 -4.17 -14.16
C ASP A 398 -1.09 -4.58 -14.17
N GLY A 399 -0.16 -3.60 -14.14
CA GLY A 399 1.29 -3.83 -14.10
C GLY A 399 1.92 -4.21 -15.45
N LEU A 400 1.20 -4.03 -16.56
CA LEU A 400 1.71 -4.28 -17.90
C LEU A 400 2.40 -3.05 -18.47
N GLY A 401 3.43 -3.29 -19.27
CA GLY A 401 4.04 -2.30 -20.13
C GLY A 401 3.31 -2.23 -21.47
N ALA A 402 3.13 -1.02 -21.99
CA ALA A 402 2.59 -0.82 -23.32
C ALA A 402 3.24 0.35 -24.05
N VAL A 403 3.25 0.28 -25.38
CA VAL A 403 3.59 1.39 -26.27
C VAL A 403 2.53 1.51 -27.35
N TRP A 404 1.96 2.71 -27.49
CA TRP A 404 1.14 3.06 -28.64
C TRP A 404 2.04 3.54 -29.77
N ILE A 405 2.00 2.79 -30.87
CA ILE A 405 2.55 3.16 -32.16
C ILE A 405 1.44 3.93 -32.85
N PHE A 406 1.67 5.24 -32.99
CA PHE A 406 0.69 6.18 -33.52
C PHE A 406 0.24 5.80 -34.95
N PRO A 407 -0.96 6.23 -35.36
CA PRO A 407 -1.42 6.03 -36.73
C PRO A 407 -0.44 6.65 -37.74
N ASP A 408 0.00 5.85 -38.70
CA ASP A 408 0.65 6.31 -39.93
C ASP A 408 0.18 5.47 -41.14
N PRO A 409 0.27 5.99 -42.37
CA PRO A 409 -0.23 5.28 -43.56
C PRO A 409 0.39 3.89 -43.77
N ALA A 410 1.69 3.74 -43.49
CA ALA A 410 2.36 2.46 -43.70
C ALA A 410 1.86 1.38 -42.75
N LEU A 411 1.61 1.75 -41.49
CA LEU A 411 1.00 0.86 -40.50
C LEU A 411 -0.43 0.51 -40.85
N THR A 412 -1.24 1.48 -41.25
CA THR A 412 -2.64 1.24 -41.61
C THR A 412 -2.75 0.33 -42.84
N ASP A 413 -1.93 0.56 -43.87
CA ASP A 413 -1.89 -0.29 -45.06
C ASP A 413 -1.36 -1.70 -44.75
N ALA A 414 -0.29 -1.80 -43.94
CA ALA A 414 0.27 -3.09 -43.52
C ALA A 414 -0.75 -3.91 -42.72
N ALA A 415 -1.40 -3.32 -41.73
CA ALA A 415 -2.42 -3.98 -40.92
C ALA A 415 -3.63 -4.41 -41.77
N SER A 416 -4.11 -3.54 -42.67
CA SER A 416 -5.25 -3.85 -43.55
C SER A 416 -4.93 -5.01 -44.51
N ALA A 417 -3.70 -5.07 -45.04
CA ALA A 417 -3.30 -6.12 -45.97
C ALA A 417 -2.99 -7.47 -45.29
N THR A 418 -2.57 -7.46 -44.02
CA THR A 418 -2.07 -8.67 -43.35
C THR A 418 -3.08 -9.33 -42.41
N LEU A 419 -4.07 -8.59 -41.90
CA LEU A 419 -4.93 -9.06 -40.80
C LEU A 419 -6.34 -9.46 -41.21
N ASP A 420 -6.67 -9.46 -42.51
CA ASP A 420 -8.00 -9.79 -43.05
C ASP A 420 -9.14 -9.09 -42.28
N LEU A 421 -9.02 -7.76 -42.20
CA LEU A 421 -9.93 -6.94 -41.39
C LEU A 421 -11.35 -6.92 -41.97
N PRO A 422 -12.40 -6.89 -41.12
CA PRO A 422 -13.76 -6.73 -41.60
C PRO A 422 -13.93 -5.46 -42.45
N PRO A 423 -14.80 -5.47 -43.48
CA PRO A 423 -15.05 -4.29 -44.31
C PRO A 423 -15.46 -3.08 -43.46
N GLY A 424 -14.82 -1.93 -43.70
CA GLY A 424 -15.08 -0.69 -42.97
C GLY A 424 -14.32 -0.56 -41.65
N TRP A 425 -13.48 -1.53 -41.27
CA TRP A 425 -12.56 -1.39 -40.15
C TRP A 425 -11.23 -0.79 -40.64
N MET A 426 -10.82 0.28 -39.99
CA MET A 426 -9.66 1.06 -40.38
C MET A 426 -8.69 1.20 -39.21
N PRO A 427 -7.50 0.57 -39.27
CA PRO A 427 -6.50 0.64 -38.22
C PRO A 427 -6.06 2.06 -37.88
N VAL A 428 -6.04 2.38 -36.58
CA VAL A 428 -5.61 3.67 -36.02
C VAL A 428 -4.46 3.49 -35.03
N GLY A 429 -3.41 2.84 -35.53
CA GLY A 429 -2.22 2.54 -34.76
C GLY A 429 -2.14 1.09 -34.29
N ALA A 430 -1.17 0.81 -33.45
CA ALA A 430 -0.97 -0.48 -32.81
C ALA A 430 -0.48 -0.30 -31.38
N VAL A 431 -0.95 -1.13 -30.46
CA VAL A 431 -0.51 -1.12 -29.06
C VAL A 431 0.21 -2.42 -28.77
N ALA A 432 1.52 -2.35 -28.61
CA ALA A 432 2.33 -3.49 -28.20
C ALA A 432 2.29 -3.62 -26.67
N VAL A 433 1.95 -4.81 -26.16
CA VAL A 433 1.72 -5.08 -24.74
C VAL A 433 2.58 -6.24 -24.26
N GLY A 434 3.19 -6.09 -23.09
CA GLY A 434 3.97 -7.15 -22.46
C GLY A 434 4.30 -6.86 -21.00
N ARG A 435 4.93 -7.83 -20.34
CA ARG A 435 5.50 -7.64 -19.01
C ARG A 435 6.76 -6.76 -19.14
N PRO A 436 6.87 -5.63 -18.42
CA PRO A 436 7.99 -4.70 -18.61
C PRO A 436 9.32 -5.34 -18.19
N ALA A 437 10.33 -5.33 -19.06
CA ALA A 437 11.69 -5.80 -18.71
C ALA A 437 12.43 -4.82 -17.80
N ALA A 438 12.03 -3.55 -17.81
CA ALA A 438 12.45 -2.52 -16.89
C ALA A 438 11.31 -1.51 -16.72
N PRO A 439 11.26 -0.74 -15.60
CA PRO A 439 10.30 0.35 -15.45
C PRO A 439 10.42 1.35 -16.60
N GLY A 440 9.29 1.82 -17.12
CA GLY A 440 9.28 2.90 -18.10
C GLY A 440 9.75 4.23 -17.50
N ALA A 441 10.38 5.08 -18.31
CA ALA A 441 10.82 6.40 -17.86
C ALA A 441 9.64 7.27 -17.43
N ALA A 442 9.78 7.98 -16.31
CA ALA A 442 8.78 8.92 -15.83
C ALA A 442 8.54 10.05 -16.83
N HIS A 443 7.31 10.59 -16.85
CA HIS A 443 7.02 11.78 -17.65
C HIS A 443 7.73 12.98 -17.04
N PRO A 444 8.36 13.84 -17.85
CA PRO A 444 8.88 15.10 -17.35
C PRO A 444 7.73 15.96 -16.84
N ALA A 445 7.95 16.65 -15.72
CA ALA A 445 7.03 17.69 -15.28
C ALA A 445 7.09 18.85 -16.28
N LEU A 446 5.93 19.24 -16.83
CA LEU A 446 5.81 20.40 -17.71
C LEU A 446 5.23 21.58 -16.92
N PRO A 447 5.71 22.81 -17.14
CA PRO A 447 5.16 24.00 -16.50
C PRO A 447 3.77 24.30 -17.07
N VAL A 448 2.71 23.99 -16.30
CA VAL A 448 1.31 24.10 -16.75
C VAL A 448 1.00 25.48 -17.34
N ASP A 449 1.53 26.54 -16.74
CA ASP A 449 1.31 27.93 -17.16
C ASP A 449 1.81 28.24 -18.59
N GLU A 450 2.78 27.48 -19.11
CA GLU A 450 3.22 27.62 -20.51
C GLU A 450 2.23 26.99 -21.51
N PHE A 451 1.33 26.12 -21.04
CA PHE A 451 0.35 25.39 -21.85
C PHE A 451 -1.10 25.85 -21.59
N THR A 452 -1.32 26.87 -20.77
CA THR A 452 -2.65 27.39 -20.43
C THR A 452 -2.79 28.88 -20.78
N ILE A 453 -4.00 29.28 -21.16
CA ILE A 453 -4.37 30.69 -21.32
C ILE A 453 -5.59 30.94 -20.44
N GLU A 454 -5.43 31.74 -19.39
CA GLU A 454 -6.54 32.22 -18.56
C GLU A 454 -7.18 33.45 -19.22
N ARG A 455 -8.51 33.45 -19.34
CA ARG A 455 -9.29 34.54 -19.94
C ARG A 455 -10.43 34.94 -19.05
#